data_AF-A0A0G8EQR0-F1
#
_entry.id   AF-A0A0G8EQR0-F1
#
_cell.length_a   1.000
_cell.length_b   1.000
_cell.length_c   1.000
_cell.angle_alpha   90.00
_cell.angle_beta   90.00
_cell.angle_gamma   90.00
#
_symmetry.space_group_name_H-M   'P 1'
#
loop_
_entity.id
_entity.type
_entity.pdbx_description
1 polymer ?
#
loop_
_entity_poly.entity_id
_entity_poly.type
_entity_poly.pdbx_seq_one_letter_code
_entity_poly.pdbx_strand_id
1 'polypeptide(L)'
;MNQISIVKAVQQSMVGAQLNVMALEYMAFPLAGSEEKSSVEETFCKLWRQGNNRFSHQYAYEAQMDGKTLGMITCYPIPSLF
;
A
#
# COMPACT_ATOMS: atom_id res chain seq x y z
N MET A 1 -20.25 16.31 -11.50
CA MET A 1 -19.16 16.54 -10.53
C MET A 1 -18.78 15.18 -9.99
N ASN A 2 -17.54 14.74 -10.20
CA ASN A 2 -17.11 13.45 -9.69
C ASN A 2 -16.79 13.59 -8.21
N GLN A 3 -17.47 12.81 -7.37
CA GLN A 3 -17.30 12.84 -5.93
C GLN A 3 -16.10 11.96 -5.55
N ILE A 4 -15.14 12.55 -4.83
CA ILE A 4 -14.06 11.79 -4.22
C ILE A 4 -14.58 11.23 -2.89
N SER A 5 -14.33 9.95 -2.66
CA SER A 5 -14.61 9.25 -1.40
C SER A 5 -13.32 8.72 -0.81
N ILE A 6 -13.22 8.72 0.53
CA ILE A 6 -12.12 8.06 1.24
C ILE A 6 -12.67 6.73 1.74
N VAL A 7 -12.10 5.63 1.26
CA VAL A 7 -12.55 4.27 1.59
C VAL A 7 -11.43 3.49 2.26
N LYS A 8 -11.80 2.54 3.13
CA LYS A 8 -10.83 1.63 3.70
C LYS A 8 -10.23 0.77 2.58
N ALA A 9 -8.92 0.61 2.56
CA ALA A 9 -8.27 -0.23 1.57
C ALA A 9 -8.65 -1.71 1.75
N VAL A 10 -8.73 -2.44 0.64
CA VAL A 10 -9.09 -3.86 0.60
C VAL A 10 -7.96 -4.69 0.01
N GLN A 11 -7.77 -5.91 0.52
CA GLN A 11 -6.66 -6.78 0.14
C GLN A 11 -6.63 -7.13 -1.35
N GLN A 12 -7.77 -7.01 -2.06
CA GLN A 12 -7.90 -7.33 -3.48
C GLN A 12 -7.46 -6.19 -4.39
N SER A 13 -7.47 -4.94 -3.91
CA SER A 13 -7.00 -3.77 -4.67
C SER A 13 -5.47 -3.74 -4.68
N MET A 14 -4.83 -4.08 -5.81
CA MET A 14 -3.37 -4.05 -5.91
C MET A 14 -2.80 -2.64 -6.14
N VAL A 15 -3.65 -1.64 -6.37
CA VAL A 15 -3.21 -0.26 -6.60
C VAL A 15 -2.45 0.26 -5.38
N GLY A 16 -2.87 -0.08 -4.16
CA GLY A 16 -2.14 0.29 -2.95
C GLY A 16 -0.73 -0.30 -2.87
N ALA A 17 -0.51 -1.53 -3.36
CA ALA A 17 0.82 -2.12 -3.44
C ALA A 17 1.73 -1.34 -4.41
N GLN A 18 1.18 -0.93 -5.56
CA GLN A 18 1.91 -0.11 -6.54
C GLN A 18 2.24 1.28 -5.99
N LEU A 19 1.28 1.91 -5.30
CA LEU A 19 1.49 3.20 -4.64
C LEU A 19 2.56 3.11 -3.54
N ASN A 20 2.62 1.98 -2.80
CA ASN A 20 3.71 1.74 -1.85
C ASN A 20 5.08 1.67 -2.55
N VAL A 21 5.20 0.96 -3.68
CA VAL A 21 6.45 0.91 -4.47
C VAL A 21 6.84 2.31 -4.94
N MET A 22 5.91 3.06 -5.52
CA MET A 22 6.16 4.43 -6.01
C MET A 22 6.62 5.37 -4.89
N ALA A 23 6.02 5.26 -3.70
CA ALA A 23 6.38 6.11 -2.57
C ALA A 23 7.69 5.70 -1.88
N LEU A 24 8.11 4.44 -2.04
CA LEU A 24 9.18 3.82 -1.26
C LEU A 24 10.19 3.10 -2.16
N GLU A 25 10.45 3.64 -3.35
CA GLU A 25 11.40 3.05 -4.30
C GLU A 25 12.78 2.80 -3.66
N TYR A 26 13.22 3.69 -2.77
CA TYR A 26 14.46 3.52 -2.00
C TYR A 26 14.46 2.30 -1.06
N MET A 27 13.29 1.78 -0.68
CA MET A 27 13.12 0.56 0.12
C MET A 27 12.92 -0.69 -0.72
N ALA A 28 12.86 -0.58 -2.06
CA ALA A 28 12.56 -1.72 -2.93
C ALA A 28 13.57 -2.86 -2.76
N PHE A 29 14.86 -2.56 -2.88
CA PHE A 29 15.91 -3.57 -2.71
C PHE A 29 15.98 -4.14 -1.28
N PRO A 30 15.99 -3.32 -0.20
CA PRO A 30 15.95 -3.85 1.17
C PRO A 30 14.78 -4.79 1.48
N LEU A 31 13.63 -4.59 0.83
CA LEU A 31 12.43 -5.41 1.07
C LEU A 31 12.35 -6.64 0.16
N ALA A 32 12.69 -6.49 -1.13
CA ALA A 32 12.57 -7.55 -2.12
C ALA A 32 13.85 -8.41 -2.26
N GLY A 33 15.00 -7.92 -1.77
CA GLY A 33 16.30 -8.55 -2.00
C GLY A 33 16.74 -8.52 -3.47
N SER A 34 16.09 -7.69 -4.30
CA SER A 34 16.25 -7.65 -5.74
C SER A 34 15.88 -6.27 -6.29
N GLU A 35 16.54 -5.86 -7.38
CA GLU A 35 16.17 -4.68 -8.17
C GLU A 35 15.26 -5.08 -9.36
N GLU A 36 15.07 -6.38 -9.57
CA GLU A 36 14.23 -6.89 -10.65
C GLU A 36 12.77 -6.52 -10.37
N LYS A 37 12.18 -5.78 -11.32
CA LYS A 37 10.88 -5.13 -11.14
C LYS A 37 9.78 -6.12 -10.74
N SER A 38 9.73 -7.31 -11.32
CA SER A 38 8.69 -8.27 -10.97
C SER A 38 8.87 -8.82 -9.55
N SER A 39 10.10 -9.07 -9.11
CA SER A 39 10.41 -9.42 -7.72
C SER A 39 9.98 -8.34 -6.73
N VAL A 40 10.20 -7.06 -7.06
CA VAL A 40 9.75 -5.93 -6.23
C VAL A 40 8.23 -5.89 -6.16
N GLU A 41 7.55 -5.91 -7.31
CA GLU A 41 6.09 -5.87 -7.37
C GLU A 41 5.45 -7.04 -6.63
N GLU A 42 5.96 -8.26 -6.80
CA GLU A 42 5.47 -9.45 -6.10
C GLU A 42 5.64 -9.31 -4.58
N THR A 43 6.78 -8.81 -4.13
CA THR A 43 7.06 -8.58 -2.71
C THR A 43 6.08 -7.59 -2.10
N PHE A 44 5.85 -6.44 -2.75
CA PHE A 44 4.91 -5.44 -2.24
C PHE A 44 3.46 -5.92 -2.32
N CYS A 45 3.09 -6.73 -3.32
CA CYS A 45 1.78 -7.38 -3.35
C CYS A 45 1.58 -8.35 -2.19
N LYS A 46 2.62 -9.12 -1.82
CA LYS A 46 2.59 -10.01 -0.65
C LYS A 46 2.42 -9.20 0.64
N LEU A 47 3.22 -8.16 0.83
CA LEU A 47 3.16 -7.29 2.01
C LEU A 47 1.80 -6.59 2.14
N TRP A 48 1.24 -6.11 1.03
CA TRP A 48 -0.09 -5.49 1.00
C TRP A 48 -1.20 -6.41 1.52
N ARG A 49 -1.19 -7.67 1.06
CA ARG A 49 -2.18 -8.69 1.45
C ARG A 49 -1.96 -9.22 2.86
N GLN A 50 -0.70 -9.32 3.30
CA GLN A 50 -0.38 -9.81 4.63
C GLN A 50 -0.79 -8.79 5.71
N GLY A 51 -1.26 -9.28 6.85
CA GLY A 51 -1.50 -8.46 8.04
C GLY A 51 -0.20 -8.10 8.77
N ASN A 52 -0.35 -7.40 9.88
CA ASN A 52 0.70 -6.97 10.82
C ASN A 52 2.02 -6.40 10.22
N ASN A 53 1.97 -5.74 9.07
CA ASN A 53 3.11 -5.02 8.52
C ASN A 53 2.71 -3.62 8.05
N ARG A 54 3.69 -2.70 7.97
CA ARG A 54 3.45 -1.28 7.68
C ARG A 54 2.99 -0.98 6.25
N PHE A 55 3.06 -1.95 5.35
CA PHE A 55 2.64 -1.81 3.94
C PHE A 55 1.29 -2.48 3.67
N SER A 56 0.66 -3.03 4.70
CA SER A 56 -0.59 -3.76 4.59
C SER A 56 -1.79 -2.85 4.35
N HIS A 57 -2.72 -3.33 3.52
CA HIS A 57 -4.04 -2.74 3.32
C HIS A 57 -4.79 -2.41 4.63
N GLN A 58 -4.54 -3.18 5.70
CA GLN A 58 -5.22 -3.04 7.00
C GLN A 58 -5.00 -1.65 7.62
N TYR A 59 -3.93 -0.94 7.23
CA TYR A 59 -3.60 0.40 7.72
C TYR A 59 -3.78 1.48 6.68
N ALA A 60 -4.25 1.14 5.48
CA ALA A 60 -4.39 2.08 4.38
C ALA A 60 -5.84 2.55 4.17
N TYR A 61 -5.98 3.75 3.64
CA TYR A 61 -7.21 4.32 3.10
C TYR A 61 -6.93 4.86 1.71
N GLU A 62 -7.83 4.59 0.77
CA GLU A 62 -7.71 5.02 -0.61
C GLU A 62 -8.67 6.18 -0.89
N ALA A 63 -8.18 7.21 -1.57
CA ALA A 63 -9.04 8.21 -2.19
C ALA A 63 -9.52 7.66 -3.53
N GLN A 64 -10.83 7.52 -3.71
CA GLN A 64 -11.41 6.95 -4.92
C GLN A 64 -12.37 7.92 -5.60
N MET A 65 -12.34 7.91 -6.94
CA MET A 65 -13.26 8.61 -7.82
C MET A 65 -13.71 7.64 -8.92
N ASP A 66 -15.01 7.42 -9.04
CA ASP A 66 -15.61 6.44 -9.98
C ASP A 66 -15.01 5.02 -9.84
N GLY A 67 -14.76 4.60 -8.59
CA GLY A 67 -14.16 3.29 -8.29
C GLY A 67 -12.66 3.17 -8.61
N LYS A 68 -12.01 4.25 -9.04
CA LYS A 68 -10.57 4.29 -9.32
C LYS A 68 -9.83 4.98 -8.19
N THR A 69 -8.76 4.35 -7.72
CA THR A 69 -7.88 4.91 -6.70
C THR A 69 -7.02 6.04 -7.29
N LEU A 70 -7.09 7.21 -6.67
CA LEU A 70 -6.32 8.41 -7.00
C LEU A 70 -5.04 8.53 -6.17
N GLY A 71 -5.05 7.91 -4.98
CA GLY A 71 -3.96 7.93 -4.03
C GLY A 71 -4.36 7.23 -2.75
N MET A 72 -3.43 7.13 -1.81
CA MET A 72 -3.69 6.50 -0.52
C MET A 72 -2.92 7.17 0.61
N ILE A 73 -3.39 6.93 1.83
CA ILE A 73 -2.69 7.24 3.07
C ILE A 73 -2.56 5.96 3.89
N THR A 74 -1.39 5.77 4.51
CA THR A 74 -1.12 4.65 5.41
C THR A 74 -0.93 5.15 6.83
N CYS A 75 -1.73 4.65 7.76
CA CYS A 75 -1.73 5.01 9.17
C CYS A 75 -1.38 3.78 10.02
N TYR A 76 -0.09 3.47 10.13
CA TYR A 76 0.40 2.37 10.96
C TYR A 76 0.38 2.76 12.44
N PRO A 77 -0.30 2.00 13.32
CA PRO A 77 -0.34 2.31 14.75
C PRO A 77 1.05 2.06 15.36
N ILE A 78 1.59 3.07 16.04
CA ILE A 78 2.74 2.89 16.92
C ILE A 78 2.16 2.60 18.31
N PRO A 79 2.44 1.43 18.92
CA PRO A 79 2.04 1.18 20.29
C PRO A 79 2.58 2.29 21.17
N SER A 80 1.70 2.92 21.95
CA SER A 80 2.14 3.81 23.02
C SER A 80 2.93 2.97 24.03
N LEU A 81 4.24 3.14 24.07
CA LEU A 81 5.09 2.63 25.13
C LEU A 81 4.73 3.44 26.40
N PHE A 82 3.75 2.94 27.15
CA PHE A 82 3.47 3.36 28.52
C PHE A 82 3.87 2.23 29.47
#